data_AF-A0A8B8B0J5-F1
#
_entry.id   AF-A0A8B8B0J5-F1
#
_cell.length_a   1.000
_cell.length_b   1.000
_cell.length_c   1.000
_cell.angle_alpha   90.00
_cell.angle_beta   90.00
_cell.angle_gamma   90.00
#
_symmetry.space_group_name_H-M   'P 1'
#
loop_
_entity.id
_entity.type
_entity.pdbx_description
1 polymer ?
#
loop_
_entity_poly.entity_id
_entity_poly.type
_entity_poly.pdbx_seq_one_letter_code
_entity_poly.pdbx_strand_id
1 'polypeptide(L)'
;MEEGGQSTLHRTLSTVILSKLSEVARLKDALLADQFNDHSKIFKKRVCNMMDTLSQKDREDTFIILDSLVTVWKIQAKPIFFAYEFLLYDVIAHPTSVAWMDQKWYNGLIPNWKRFIWNVKDHPFVVLQSLCFRFLLHYVLFGVVLLMYSYFLLTPLETYKEASMFHLFLEIALYIWTTLDFLEDLMNSLGAWICNKEEETRRKSGFKFLFQLNDMWKALGLLCFLLAVCSCLSRMKKTETFNLTKRFCGLLLIFSYLRCSRVFAIHRFTGRSFMFLRYMSEHLVQFLFVMIFMIIGVGIFYVALLQKNESMTTFSGKWSKWKIWYIIIIRTFNCMEKFSMISLALPRRRPWTKYEKF
;
A
#
# COMPACT_ATOMS: atom_id res chain seq x y z
N MET A 1 17.33 4.07 33.96
CA MET A 1 16.40 4.09 32.80
C MET A 1 16.85 5.06 31.71
N GLU A 2 17.15 6.33 32.02
CA GLU A 2 17.61 7.33 31.02
C GLU A 2 18.86 6.91 30.22
N GLU A 3 19.85 6.29 30.85
CA GLU A 3 21.09 5.85 30.17
C GLU A 3 20.84 4.83 29.04
N GLY A 4 19.85 3.94 29.22
CA GLY A 4 19.48 2.93 28.23
C GLY A 4 18.83 3.53 26.99
N GLY A 5 17.95 4.52 27.18
CA GLY A 5 17.32 5.27 26.09
C GLY A 5 18.30 6.15 25.34
N GLN A 6 19.17 6.87 26.06
CA GLN A 6 20.22 7.71 25.47
C GLN A 6 21.23 6.91 24.66
N SER A 7 21.72 5.78 25.18
CA SER A 7 22.65 4.92 24.43
C SER A 7 21.99 4.29 23.19
N THR A 8 20.71 3.91 23.27
CA THR A 8 19.97 3.37 22.11
C THR A 8 19.79 4.45 21.04
N LEU A 9 19.32 5.65 21.41
CA LEU A 9 19.13 6.76 20.47
C LEU A 9 20.46 7.21 19.86
N HIS A 10 21.52 7.31 20.65
CA HIS A 10 22.86 7.72 20.19
C HIS A 10 23.42 6.78 19.12
N ARG A 11 23.28 5.46 19.29
CA ARG A 11 23.76 4.47 18.33
C ARG A 11 22.93 4.49 17.04
N THR A 12 21.62 4.68 17.15
CA THR A 12 20.73 4.85 16.00
C THR A 12 21.07 6.14 15.23
N LEU A 13 21.30 7.24 15.93
CA LEU A 13 21.74 8.51 15.35
C LEU A 13 23.09 8.39 14.62
N SER A 14 24.06 7.72 15.25
CA SER A 14 25.38 7.45 14.64
C SER A 14 25.26 6.63 13.36
N THR A 15 24.39 5.61 13.35
CA THR A 15 24.11 4.77 12.16
C THR A 15 23.60 5.63 10.99
N VAL A 16 22.63 6.50 11.27
CA VAL A 16 22.02 7.38 10.26
C VAL A 16 23.02 8.40 9.71
N ILE A 17 23.78 9.05 10.58
CA ILE A 17 24.76 10.06 10.17
C ILE A 17 25.84 9.43 9.29
N LEU A 18 26.38 8.28 9.69
CA LEU A 18 27.39 7.57 8.89
C LEU A 18 26.84 7.09 7.55
N SER A 19 25.59 6.63 7.50
CA SER A 19 24.94 6.24 6.24
C SER A 19 24.77 7.43 5.29
N LYS A 20 24.35 8.59 5.82
CA LYS A 20 24.22 9.82 5.01
C LYS A 20 25.57 10.38 4.56
N LEU A 21 26.59 10.31 5.41
CA LEU A 21 27.96 10.67 5.05
C LEU A 21 28.52 9.75 3.98
N SER A 22 28.21 8.45 4.00
CA SER A 22 28.57 7.50 2.94
C SER A 22 27.93 7.87 1.60
N GLU A 23 26.63 8.18 1.56
CA GLU A 23 25.95 8.62 0.32
C GLU A 23 26.60 9.87 -0.29
N VAL A 24 26.95 10.85 0.55
CA VAL A 24 27.62 12.09 0.10
C VAL A 24 29.07 11.82 -0.30
N ALA A 25 29.80 11.02 0.47
CA ALA A 25 31.19 10.65 0.19
C ALA A 25 31.30 9.90 -1.13
N ARG A 26 30.30 9.08 -1.50
CA ARG A 26 30.31 8.28 -2.74
C ARG A 26 30.39 9.11 -4.01
N LEU A 27 30.00 10.40 -3.95
CA LEU A 27 30.14 11.34 -5.06
C LEU A 27 31.59 11.81 -5.28
N LYS A 28 32.47 11.64 -4.29
CA LYS A 28 33.87 12.12 -4.32
C LYS A 28 34.89 10.99 -4.18
N ASP A 29 34.66 10.06 -3.27
CA ASP A 29 35.57 8.97 -2.93
C ASP A 29 34.76 7.71 -2.55
N ALA A 30 34.88 6.68 -3.40
CA ALA A 30 34.21 5.41 -3.19
C ALA A 30 34.77 4.62 -2.00
N LEU A 31 36.09 4.67 -1.76
CA LEU A 31 36.72 3.92 -0.66
C LEU A 31 36.30 4.47 0.70
N LEU A 32 36.28 5.80 0.83
CA LEU A 32 35.82 6.47 2.05
C LEU A 32 34.31 6.23 2.28
N ALA A 33 33.52 6.22 1.20
CA ALA A 33 32.09 5.91 1.28
C ALA A 33 31.84 4.49 1.81
N ASP A 34 32.61 3.51 1.36
CA ASP A 34 32.49 2.12 1.81
C ASP A 34 32.89 1.97 3.29
N GLN A 35 33.96 2.64 3.74
CA GLN A 35 34.35 2.65 5.16
C GLN A 35 33.24 3.22 6.06
N PHE A 36 32.63 4.35 5.68
CA PHE A 36 31.53 4.92 6.45
C PHE A 36 30.31 4.01 6.47
N ASN A 37 30.02 3.32 5.36
CA ASN A 37 28.93 2.37 5.28
C ASN A 37 29.16 1.16 6.20
N ASP A 38 30.38 0.62 6.23
CA ASP A 38 30.72 -0.51 7.09
C ASP A 38 30.67 -0.14 8.58
N HIS A 39 31.15 1.06 8.95
CA HIS A 39 30.97 1.57 10.30
C HIS A 39 29.49 1.76 10.65
N SER A 40 28.66 2.24 9.73
CA SER A 40 27.20 2.33 9.92
C SER A 40 26.59 0.95 10.22
N LYS A 41 26.96 -0.09 9.46
CA LYS A 41 26.51 -1.48 9.71
C LYS A 41 26.92 -2.00 11.09
N ILE A 42 28.14 -1.69 11.54
CA ILE A 42 28.61 -2.07 12.89
C ILE A 42 27.73 -1.43 13.97
N PHE A 43 27.45 -0.13 13.86
CA PHE A 43 26.57 0.56 14.81
C PHE A 43 25.16 0.01 14.80
N LYS A 44 24.62 -0.30 13.61
CA LYS A 44 23.31 -0.96 13.47
C LYS A 44 23.25 -2.29 14.21
N LYS A 45 24.26 -3.15 14.05
CA LYS A 45 24.35 -4.44 14.76
C LYS A 45 24.45 -4.24 16.28
N ARG A 46 25.18 -3.23 16.74
CA ARG A 46 25.29 -2.88 18.17
C ARG A 46 23.96 -2.38 18.76
N VAL A 47 23.09 -1.75 17.97
CA VAL A 47 21.73 -1.39 18.40
C VAL A 47 20.92 -2.65 18.63
N CYS A 48 20.88 -3.58 17.65
CA CYS A 48 20.13 -4.83 17.79
C CYS A 48 20.59 -5.65 19.00
N ASN A 49 21.91 -5.85 19.15
CA ASN A 49 22.45 -6.57 20.31
C ASN A 49 22.05 -5.90 21.65
N MET A 50 22.00 -4.56 21.68
CA MET A 50 21.58 -3.84 22.88
C MET A 50 20.09 -4.07 23.16
N MET A 51 19.24 -4.03 22.13
CA MET A 51 17.81 -4.33 22.26
C MET A 51 17.58 -5.77 22.75
N ASP A 52 18.37 -6.74 22.30
CA ASP A 52 18.34 -8.11 22.81
C ASP A 52 18.69 -8.17 24.31
N THR A 53 19.80 -7.54 24.70
CA THR A 53 20.25 -7.55 26.11
C THR A 53 19.24 -6.85 27.04
N LEU A 54 18.66 -5.73 26.61
CA LEU A 54 17.63 -5.03 27.37
C LEU A 54 16.36 -5.88 27.47
N SER A 55 15.92 -6.47 26.35
CA SER A 55 14.70 -7.29 26.31
C SER A 55 14.82 -8.59 27.09
N GLN A 56 16.03 -9.14 27.25
CA GLN A 56 16.29 -10.31 28.10
C GLN A 56 16.23 -9.95 29.58
N LYS A 57 16.65 -8.74 29.96
CA LYS A 57 16.64 -8.27 31.34
C LYS A 57 15.22 -7.96 31.81
N ASP A 58 14.52 -7.11 31.06
CA ASP A 58 13.11 -6.77 31.32
C ASP A 58 12.46 -6.25 30.03
N ARG A 59 11.35 -6.87 29.63
CA ARG A 59 10.61 -6.51 28.42
C ARG A 59 9.84 -5.21 28.57
N GLU A 60 9.21 -4.98 29.72
CA GLU A 60 8.33 -3.84 29.94
C GLU A 60 9.14 -2.55 30.04
N ASP A 61 10.23 -2.58 30.79
CA ASP A 61 11.20 -1.48 30.86
C ASP A 61 11.80 -1.18 29.48
N THR A 62 12.09 -2.21 28.68
CA THR A 62 12.60 -2.02 27.31
C THR A 62 11.59 -1.29 26.43
N PHE A 63 10.30 -1.60 26.57
CA PHE A 63 9.23 -0.91 25.84
C PHE A 63 9.10 0.56 26.24
N ILE A 64 9.24 0.86 27.53
CA ILE A 64 9.26 2.23 28.05
C ILE A 64 10.46 2.98 27.49
N ILE A 65 11.66 2.37 27.51
CA ILE A 65 12.89 2.97 26.97
C ILE A 65 12.73 3.31 25.48
N LEU A 66 12.11 2.43 24.71
CA LEU A 66 11.91 2.62 23.27
C LEU A 66 10.82 3.67 22.91
N ASP A 67 9.84 3.90 23.79
CA ASP A 67 8.73 4.86 23.60
C ASP A 67 8.95 6.20 24.32
N SER A 68 9.94 6.28 25.20
CA SER A 68 10.31 7.50 25.91
C SER A 68 10.98 8.53 25.00
N LEU A 69 10.68 9.81 25.24
CA LEU A 69 11.35 10.91 24.57
C LEU A 69 12.75 11.06 25.16
N VAL A 70 13.75 10.93 24.30
CA VAL A 70 15.15 11.04 24.69
C VAL A 70 15.81 12.15 23.87
N THR A 71 16.63 12.96 24.54
CA THR A 71 17.39 14.02 23.90
C THR A 71 18.85 13.60 23.74
N VAL A 72 19.31 13.45 22.51
CA VAL A 72 20.73 13.20 22.18
C VAL A 72 21.17 14.18 21.10
N TRP A 73 22.28 14.87 21.32
CA TRP A 73 22.84 15.87 20.38
C TRP A 73 21.83 16.94 19.95
N LYS A 74 21.03 17.43 20.91
CA LYS A 74 19.92 18.40 20.70
C LYS A 74 18.77 17.88 19.84
N ILE A 75 18.71 16.59 19.55
CA ILE A 75 17.58 15.94 18.87
C ILE A 75 16.74 15.28 19.94
N GLN A 76 15.49 15.72 20.07
CA GLN A 76 14.49 15.11 20.94
C GLN A 76 13.61 14.18 20.11
N ALA A 77 13.74 12.87 20.33
CA ALA A 77 12.98 11.87 19.58
C ALA A 77 12.82 10.57 20.36
N LYS A 78 11.78 9.81 20.01
CA LYS A 78 11.63 8.42 20.45
C LYS A 78 12.53 7.51 19.61
N PRO A 79 13.31 6.61 20.21
CA PRO A 79 14.23 5.73 19.47
C PRO A 79 13.58 4.95 18.31
N ILE A 80 12.39 4.38 18.52
CA ILE A 80 11.65 3.64 17.47
C ILE A 80 11.19 4.59 16.35
N PHE A 81 10.65 5.74 16.71
CA PHE A 81 10.15 6.71 15.73
C PHE A 81 11.29 7.26 14.87
N PHE A 82 12.43 7.53 15.49
CA PHE A 82 13.65 7.91 14.79
C PHE A 82 14.13 6.80 13.84
N ALA A 83 14.15 5.55 14.28
CA ALA A 83 14.49 4.43 13.42
C ALA A 83 13.54 4.29 12.21
N TYR A 84 12.25 4.55 12.41
CA TYR A 84 11.23 4.57 11.35
C TYR A 84 11.45 5.72 10.35
N GLU A 85 11.68 6.95 10.82
CA GLU A 85 11.90 8.12 9.96
C GLU A 85 13.11 7.97 9.02
N PHE A 86 14.14 7.25 9.48
CA PHE A 86 15.35 6.98 8.72
C PHE A 86 15.40 5.60 8.07
N LEU A 87 14.27 4.87 8.03
CA LEU A 87 14.12 3.59 7.34
C LEU A 87 15.15 2.52 7.77
N LEU A 88 15.46 2.45 9.06
CA LEU A 88 16.34 1.44 9.63
C LEU A 88 15.60 0.10 9.80
N TYR A 89 15.30 -0.57 8.68
CA TYR A 89 14.43 -1.76 8.66
C TYR A 89 14.89 -2.88 9.60
N ASP A 90 16.19 -3.16 9.76
CA ASP A 90 16.64 -4.25 10.66
C ASP A 90 16.34 -3.96 12.14
N VAL A 91 16.39 -2.68 12.55
CA VAL A 91 16.03 -2.26 13.92
C VAL A 91 14.52 -2.35 14.12
N ILE A 92 13.75 -1.99 13.09
CA ILE A 92 12.28 -2.06 13.11
C ILE A 92 11.79 -3.51 13.08
N ALA A 93 12.44 -4.37 12.30
CA ALA A 93 12.13 -5.79 12.17
C ALA A 93 12.64 -6.64 13.36
N HIS A 94 13.38 -6.03 14.28
CA HIS A 94 13.87 -6.68 15.48
C HIS A 94 12.71 -7.26 16.31
N PRO A 95 12.82 -8.49 16.86
CA PRO A 95 11.74 -9.13 17.61
C PRO A 95 11.17 -8.25 18.75
N THR A 96 12.03 -7.51 19.44
CA THR A 96 11.63 -6.54 20.50
C THR A 96 10.77 -5.41 19.95
N SER A 97 11.13 -4.83 18.81
CA SER A 97 10.35 -3.77 18.15
C SER A 97 9.00 -4.31 17.69
N VAL A 98 8.98 -5.53 17.12
CA VAL A 98 7.74 -6.20 16.70
C VAL A 98 6.84 -6.50 17.90
N ALA A 99 7.40 -6.99 19.02
CA ALA A 99 6.65 -7.25 20.24
C ALA A 99 6.05 -5.97 20.85
N TRP A 100 6.81 -4.87 20.81
CA TRP A 100 6.31 -3.55 21.22
C TRP A 100 5.15 -3.06 20.33
N MET A 101 5.27 -3.23 19.01
CA MET A 101 4.20 -2.89 18.07
C MET A 101 2.95 -3.75 18.30
N ASP A 102 3.12 -5.05 18.54
CA ASP A 102 2.01 -5.95 18.89
C ASP A 102 1.32 -5.49 20.19
N GLN A 103 2.09 -5.12 21.23
CA GLN A 103 1.53 -4.59 22.47
C GLN A 103 0.69 -3.33 22.24
N LYS A 104 1.19 -2.37 21.45
CA LYS A 104 0.44 -1.15 21.08
C LYS A 104 -0.79 -1.48 20.22
N TRP A 105 -0.68 -2.41 19.28
CA TRP A 105 -1.76 -2.80 18.37
C TRP A 105 -2.96 -3.40 19.11
N TYR A 106 -2.70 -4.26 20.09
CA TYR A 106 -3.72 -4.91 20.92
C TYR A 106 -4.02 -4.17 22.22
N ASN A 107 -3.44 -2.99 22.46
CA ASN A 107 -3.60 -2.21 23.70
C ASN A 107 -3.27 -3.04 24.97
N GLY A 108 -2.17 -3.78 24.93
CA GLY A 108 -1.73 -4.68 26.01
C GLY A 108 -2.48 -6.02 26.08
N LEU A 109 -3.46 -6.27 25.21
CA LEU A 109 -4.17 -7.55 25.15
C LEU A 109 -3.34 -8.62 24.45
N ILE A 110 -3.59 -9.88 24.80
CA ILE A 110 -2.89 -11.03 24.22
C ILE A 110 -3.28 -11.18 22.74
N PRO A 111 -2.30 -11.36 21.82
CA PRO A 111 -2.53 -11.48 20.38
C PRO A 111 -3.14 -12.85 20.00
N ASN A 112 -4.36 -13.13 20.47
CA ASN A 112 -5.08 -14.35 20.12
C ASN A 112 -6.56 -14.02 19.89
N TRP A 113 -7.03 -14.16 18.65
CA TRP A 113 -8.41 -13.83 18.23
C TRP A 113 -9.49 -14.47 19.10
N LYS A 114 -9.31 -15.74 19.51
CA LYS A 114 -10.30 -16.42 20.36
C LYS A 114 -10.44 -15.72 21.72
N ARG A 115 -9.30 -15.42 22.36
CA ARG A 115 -9.28 -14.76 23.66
C ARG A 115 -9.66 -13.28 23.56
N PHE A 116 -9.33 -12.63 22.44
CA PHE A 116 -9.72 -11.26 22.13
C PHE A 116 -11.25 -11.09 22.07
N ILE A 117 -11.96 -12.00 21.38
CA ILE A 117 -13.43 -11.98 21.30
C ILE A 117 -14.07 -12.22 22.67
N TRP A 118 -13.49 -13.10 23.50
CA TRP A 118 -13.97 -13.30 24.88
C TRP A 118 -13.77 -12.05 25.74
N ASN A 119 -12.60 -11.39 25.63
CA ASN A 119 -12.30 -10.16 26.35
C ASN A 119 -13.20 -8.97 25.95
N VAL A 120 -13.84 -9.00 24.77
CA VAL A 120 -14.86 -8.00 24.40
C VAL A 120 -16.04 -8.04 25.37
N LYS A 121 -16.39 -9.23 25.87
CA LYS A 121 -17.50 -9.40 26.81
C LYS A 121 -17.15 -8.84 28.20
N ASP A 122 -15.92 -9.07 28.65
CA ASP A 122 -15.50 -8.73 30.00
C ASP A 122 -15.04 -7.25 30.12
N HIS A 123 -14.38 -6.71 29.09
CA HIS A 123 -13.85 -5.34 29.08
C HIS A 123 -14.08 -4.63 27.72
N PRO A 124 -15.34 -4.28 27.38
CA PRO A 124 -15.69 -3.75 26.06
C PRO A 124 -14.98 -2.43 25.73
N PHE A 125 -14.81 -1.53 26.71
CA PHE A 125 -14.18 -0.23 26.48
C PHE A 125 -12.68 -0.32 26.16
N VAL A 126 -11.94 -1.22 26.82
CA VAL A 126 -10.51 -1.43 26.56
C VAL A 126 -10.29 -2.00 25.15
N VAL A 127 -11.17 -2.91 24.73
CA VAL A 127 -11.13 -3.49 23.38
C VAL A 127 -11.54 -2.47 22.32
N LEU A 128 -12.56 -1.65 22.56
CA LEU A 128 -13.00 -0.60 21.63
C LEU A 128 -11.92 0.49 21.42
N GLN A 129 -11.12 0.75 22.45
CA GLN A 129 -9.98 1.64 22.37
C GLN A 129 -8.76 1.04 21.66
N SER A 130 -8.72 -0.29 21.48
CA SER A 130 -7.60 -0.94 20.79
C SER A 130 -7.51 -0.51 19.32
N LEU A 131 -6.28 -0.32 18.85
CA LEU A 131 -6.01 0.09 17.47
C LEU A 131 -6.47 -0.99 16.49
N CYS A 132 -6.29 -2.26 16.85
CA CYS A 132 -6.77 -3.41 16.09
C CYS A 132 -8.28 -3.38 15.85
N PHE A 133 -9.08 -3.11 16.89
CA PHE A 133 -10.53 -3.13 16.76
C PHE A 133 -11.04 -1.97 15.89
N ARG A 134 -10.51 -0.75 16.13
CA ARG A 134 -10.84 0.42 15.30
C ARG A 134 -10.51 0.18 13.82
N PHE A 135 -9.35 -0.41 13.56
CA PHE A 135 -8.94 -0.80 12.22
C PHE A 135 -9.93 -1.80 11.60
N LEU A 136 -10.25 -2.89 12.30
CA LEU A 136 -11.17 -3.91 11.78
C LEU A 136 -12.56 -3.33 11.50
N LEU A 137 -13.09 -2.52 12.41
CA LEU A 137 -14.39 -1.86 12.26
C LEU A 137 -14.42 -0.93 11.05
N HIS A 138 -13.37 -0.12 10.84
CA HIS A 138 -13.25 0.74 9.67
C HIS A 138 -13.32 -0.07 8.36
N TYR A 139 -12.64 -1.21 8.27
CA TYR A 139 -12.69 -2.04 7.05
C TYR A 139 -13.98 -2.83 6.86
N VAL A 140 -14.66 -3.22 7.94
CA VAL A 140 -16.00 -3.79 7.84
C VAL A 140 -16.97 -2.75 7.27
N LEU A 141 -16.94 -1.52 7.78
CA LEU A 141 -17.73 -0.41 7.24
C LEU A 141 -17.37 -0.11 5.79
N PHE A 142 -16.08 -0.09 5.45
CA PHE A 142 -15.60 0.08 4.08
C PHE A 142 -16.14 -1.02 3.15
N GLY A 143 -16.19 -2.28 3.61
CA GLY A 143 -16.78 -3.40 2.87
C GLY A 143 -18.28 -3.21 2.61
N VAL A 144 -19.03 -2.73 3.59
CA VAL A 144 -20.47 -2.39 3.42
C VAL A 144 -20.64 -1.28 2.38
N VAL A 145 -19.80 -0.25 2.41
CA VAL A 145 -19.82 0.84 1.43
C VAL A 145 -19.48 0.35 0.02
N LEU A 146 -18.55 -0.59 -0.14
CA LEU A 146 -18.27 -1.22 -1.44
C LEU A 146 -19.48 -1.98 -2.00
N LEU A 147 -20.24 -2.67 -1.15
CA LEU A 147 -21.49 -3.31 -1.54
C LEU A 147 -22.53 -2.26 -1.97
N MET A 148 -22.63 -1.15 -1.24
CA MET A 148 -23.51 -0.03 -1.63
C MET A 148 -23.09 0.59 -2.97
N TYR A 149 -21.80 0.79 -3.23
CA TYR A 149 -21.30 1.26 -4.52
C TYR A 149 -21.63 0.29 -5.66
N SER A 150 -21.48 -1.01 -5.40
CA SER A 150 -21.79 -2.05 -6.37
C SER A 150 -23.28 -2.07 -6.71
N TYR A 151 -24.14 -1.96 -5.69
CA TYR A 151 -25.59 -1.84 -5.86
C TYR A 151 -25.96 -0.59 -6.66
N PHE A 152 -25.41 0.57 -6.29
CA PHE A 152 -25.66 1.84 -6.98
C PHE A 152 -25.27 1.80 -8.47
N LEU A 153 -24.15 1.16 -8.80
CA LEU A 153 -23.67 1.04 -10.18
C LEU A 153 -24.55 0.11 -11.04
N LEU A 154 -25.07 -0.96 -10.44
CA LEU A 154 -25.94 -1.93 -11.10
C LEU A 154 -27.35 -1.37 -11.34
N THR A 155 -27.81 -0.43 -10.50
CA THR A 155 -29.10 0.24 -10.69
C THR A 155 -29.06 1.27 -11.84
N PRO A 156 -30.13 1.40 -12.64
CA PRO A 156 -30.24 2.48 -13.62
C PRO A 156 -30.28 3.84 -12.90
N LEU A 157 -29.54 4.81 -13.44
CA LEU A 157 -29.52 6.18 -12.92
C LEU A 157 -30.70 6.94 -13.52
N GLU A 158 -31.74 7.11 -12.72
CA GLU A 158 -32.91 7.91 -13.08
C GLU A 158 -32.66 9.40 -12.85
N THR A 159 -33.54 10.25 -13.38
CA THR A 159 -33.50 11.68 -13.09
C THR A 159 -33.89 11.96 -11.64
N TYR A 160 -33.41 13.07 -11.07
CA TYR A 160 -33.72 13.48 -9.69
C TYR A 160 -35.22 13.59 -9.37
N LYS A 161 -36.07 13.69 -10.39
CA LYS A 161 -37.53 13.81 -10.25
C LYS A 161 -38.25 12.46 -10.14
N GLU A 162 -37.64 11.39 -10.65
CA GLU A 162 -38.22 10.05 -10.72
C GLU A 162 -37.57 9.09 -9.71
N ALA A 163 -36.36 9.40 -9.26
CA ALA A 163 -35.63 8.58 -8.32
C ALA A 163 -36.35 8.44 -6.97
N SER A 164 -36.43 7.21 -6.47
CA SER A 164 -36.94 6.96 -5.11
C SER A 164 -36.06 7.66 -4.07
N MET A 165 -36.67 8.14 -2.98
CA MET A 165 -35.98 8.78 -1.86
C MET A 165 -34.82 7.93 -1.29
N PHE A 166 -34.96 6.61 -1.37
CA PHE A 166 -33.93 5.67 -0.93
C PHE A 166 -32.68 5.71 -1.80
N HIS A 167 -32.82 5.81 -3.13
CA HIS A 167 -31.67 5.91 -4.04
C HIS A 167 -30.90 7.22 -3.87
N LEU A 168 -31.62 8.33 -3.64
CA LEU A 168 -31.01 9.63 -3.36
C LEU A 168 -30.26 9.62 -2.03
N PHE A 169 -30.84 9.03 -0.98
CA PHE A 169 -30.17 8.87 0.30
C PHE A 169 -28.88 8.07 0.18
N LEU A 170 -28.91 6.94 -0.54
CA LEU A 170 -27.72 6.13 -0.79
C LEU A 170 -26.64 6.91 -1.56
N GLU A 171 -27.02 7.65 -2.61
CA GLU A 171 -26.07 8.45 -3.39
C GLU A 171 -25.38 9.52 -2.51
N ILE A 172 -26.16 10.23 -1.69
CA ILE A 172 -25.63 11.24 -0.76
C ILE A 172 -24.72 10.59 0.30
N ALA A 173 -25.15 9.47 0.89
CA ALA A 173 -24.36 8.74 1.88
C ALA A 173 -23.00 8.30 1.33
N LEU A 174 -22.94 7.85 0.07
CA LEU A 174 -21.70 7.46 -0.61
C LEU A 174 -20.74 8.65 -0.81
N TYR A 175 -21.26 9.81 -1.23
CA TYR A 175 -20.44 11.01 -1.38
C TYR A 175 -19.93 11.55 -0.03
N ILE A 176 -20.77 11.52 1.01
CA ILE A 176 -20.36 11.91 2.37
C ILE A 176 -19.27 10.95 2.86
N TRP A 177 -19.46 9.64 2.71
CA TRP A 177 -18.47 8.65 3.15
C TRP A 177 -17.12 8.83 2.47
N THR A 178 -17.09 8.97 1.15
CA THR A 178 -15.83 9.18 0.41
C THR A 178 -15.12 10.48 0.79
N THR A 179 -15.89 11.52 1.11
CA THR A 179 -15.34 12.79 1.61
C THR A 179 -14.76 12.63 3.01
N LEU A 180 -15.44 11.92 3.91
CA LEU A 180 -14.94 11.63 5.27
C LEU A 180 -13.68 10.76 5.24
N ASP A 181 -13.65 9.72 4.41
CA ASP A 181 -12.51 8.83 4.22
C ASP A 181 -11.28 9.60 3.68
N PHE A 182 -11.49 10.53 2.74
CA PHE A 182 -10.44 11.43 2.27
C PHE A 182 -9.99 12.41 3.36
N LEU A 183 -10.92 12.96 4.14
CA LEU A 183 -10.60 13.89 5.22
C LEU A 183 -9.78 13.20 6.32
N GLU A 184 -10.06 11.93 6.63
CA GLU A 184 -9.26 11.12 7.56
C GLU A 184 -7.82 10.93 7.04
N ASP A 185 -7.64 10.59 5.76
CA ASP A 185 -6.31 10.49 5.13
C ASP A 185 -5.57 11.84 5.12
N LEU A 186 -6.31 12.93 4.88
CA LEU A 186 -5.78 14.29 4.91
C LEU A 186 -5.37 14.67 6.34
N MET A 187 -6.20 14.41 7.34
CA MET A 187 -5.89 14.66 8.76
C MET A 187 -4.73 13.81 9.25
N ASN A 188 -4.59 12.56 8.79
CA ASN A 188 -3.42 11.74 9.10
C ASN A 188 -2.13 12.31 8.48
N SER A 189 -2.24 12.97 7.32
CA SER A 189 -1.11 13.59 6.63
C SER A 189 -0.75 14.98 7.18
N LEU A 190 -1.77 15.76 7.54
CA LEU A 190 -1.65 17.06 8.20
C LEU A 190 -1.35 16.92 9.69
N GLY A 191 -1.72 15.81 10.32
CA GLY A 191 -1.32 15.46 11.68
C GLY A 191 0.20 15.38 11.79
N ALA A 192 0.90 14.88 10.78
CA ALA A 192 2.36 14.96 10.73
C ALA A 192 2.91 16.39 10.53
N TRP A 193 2.07 17.34 10.12
CA TRP A 193 2.38 18.75 9.97
C TRP A 193 2.02 19.58 11.22
N ILE A 194 0.96 19.19 11.94
CA ILE A 194 0.36 19.92 13.07
C ILE A 194 0.72 19.31 14.43
N CYS A 195 0.89 17.98 14.52
CA CYS A 195 1.22 17.27 15.76
C CYS A 195 2.71 17.46 16.09
N ASN A 196 2.90 18.42 17.00
CA ASN A 196 3.96 18.66 17.97
C ASN A 196 5.39 18.95 17.50
N LYS A 197 5.76 20.20 17.77
CA LYS A 197 7.10 20.75 18.07
C LYS A 197 7.89 19.98 19.17
N GLU A 198 7.35 18.90 19.74
CA GLU A 198 7.99 18.13 20.84
C GLU A 198 8.96 17.05 20.36
N GLU A 199 8.84 16.61 19.09
CA GLU A 199 9.79 15.69 18.45
C GLU A 199 10.61 16.45 17.40
N GLU A 200 11.65 17.16 17.87
CA GLU A 200 12.58 17.91 17.02
C GLU A 200 13.55 17.00 16.25
N THR A 201 13.02 16.12 15.39
CA THR A 201 13.83 15.64 14.26
C THR A 201 13.88 16.78 13.24
N ARG A 202 15.08 17.36 13.07
CA ARG A 202 15.38 18.57 12.28
C ARG A 202 15.13 18.45 10.75
N ARG A 203 14.28 17.51 10.32
CA ARG A 203 13.88 17.33 8.92
C ARG A 203 12.74 18.29 8.60
N LYS A 204 12.89 19.10 7.53
CA LYS A 204 11.89 20.08 7.10
C LYS A 204 10.50 19.42 7.01
N SER A 205 9.49 20.03 7.65
CA SER A 205 8.12 19.52 7.69
C SER A 205 7.52 19.24 6.31
N GLY A 206 7.90 20.03 5.29
CA GLY A 206 7.52 19.78 3.89
C GLY A 206 8.05 18.46 3.31
N PHE A 207 9.24 18.01 3.73
CA PHE A 207 9.77 16.70 3.31
C PHE A 207 9.04 15.55 4.02
N LYS A 208 8.65 15.72 5.29
CA LYS A 208 7.81 14.74 6.01
C LYS A 208 6.45 14.59 5.32
N PHE A 209 5.85 15.70 4.90
CA PHE A 209 4.60 15.72 4.14
C PHE A 209 4.74 15.06 2.75
N LEU A 210 5.77 15.42 1.97
CA LEU A 210 6.04 14.81 0.66
C LEU A 210 6.31 13.30 0.75
N PHE A 211 7.07 12.87 1.76
CA PHE A 211 7.34 11.45 1.99
C PHE A 211 6.05 10.69 2.31
N GLN A 212 5.15 11.29 3.08
CA GLN A 212 3.86 10.68 3.37
C GLN A 212 2.93 10.66 2.16
N LEU A 213 2.91 11.69 1.31
CA LEU A 213 2.15 11.69 0.06
C LEU A 213 2.68 10.69 -0.98
N ASN A 214 3.96 10.32 -0.89
CA ASN A 214 4.55 9.27 -1.73
C ASN A 214 4.08 7.85 -1.33
N ASP A 215 3.23 7.73 -0.30
CA ASP A 215 2.56 6.47 0.00
C ASP A 215 1.46 6.19 -1.03
N MET A 216 1.60 5.09 -1.76
CA MET A 216 0.71 4.65 -2.83
C MET A 216 -0.77 4.64 -2.37
N TRP A 217 -1.03 4.27 -1.11
CA TRP A 217 -2.39 4.19 -0.57
C TRP A 217 -3.06 5.56 -0.45
N LYS A 218 -2.30 6.60 -0.07
CA LYS A 218 -2.82 7.97 0.02
C LYS A 218 -3.06 8.58 -1.36
N ALA A 219 -2.19 8.28 -2.32
CA ALA A 219 -2.40 8.66 -3.71
C ALA A 219 -3.67 8.02 -4.30
N LEU A 220 -3.92 6.74 -4.01
CA LEU A 220 -5.17 6.06 -4.37
C LEU A 220 -6.40 6.70 -3.69
N GLY A 221 -6.29 7.10 -2.43
CA GLY A 221 -7.35 7.81 -1.70
C GLY A 221 -7.70 9.16 -2.33
N LEU A 222 -6.68 9.98 -2.67
CA LEU A 222 -6.86 11.24 -3.41
C LEU A 222 -7.52 11.00 -4.76
N LEU A 223 -7.10 9.97 -5.49
CA LEU A 223 -7.68 9.63 -6.80
C LEU A 223 -9.16 9.24 -6.68
N CYS A 224 -9.53 8.48 -5.65
CA CYS A 224 -10.93 8.15 -5.37
C CYS A 224 -11.75 9.43 -5.10
N PHE A 225 -11.22 10.35 -4.30
CA PHE A 225 -11.90 11.61 -4.02
C PHE A 225 -12.10 12.45 -5.29
N LEU A 226 -11.08 12.60 -6.13
CA LEU A 226 -11.19 13.33 -7.41
C LEU A 226 -12.22 12.68 -8.34
N LEU A 227 -12.26 11.35 -8.42
CA LEU A 227 -13.27 10.63 -9.21
C LEU A 227 -14.69 10.84 -8.67
N ALA A 228 -14.86 10.89 -7.35
CA ALA A 228 -16.15 11.18 -6.72
C ALA A 228 -16.63 12.61 -7.04
N VAL A 229 -15.73 13.60 -6.99
CA VAL A 229 -16.03 14.98 -7.39
C VAL A 229 -16.38 15.06 -8.88
N CYS A 230 -15.62 14.39 -9.75
CA CYS A 230 -15.93 14.32 -11.18
C CYS A 230 -17.29 13.67 -11.46
N SER A 231 -17.64 12.61 -10.72
CA SER A 231 -18.94 11.95 -10.79
C SER A 231 -20.06 12.91 -10.38
N CYS A 232 -19.90 13.62 -9.26
CA CYS A 232 -20.88 14.59 -8.77
C CYS A 232 -21.07 15.75 -9.76
N LEU A 233 -19.98 16.34 -10.29
CA LEU A 233 -20.04 17.41 -11.29
C LEU A 233 -20.69 16.94 -12.60
N SER A 234 -20.39 15.71 -13.03
CA SER A 234 -21.03 15.07 -14.19
C SER A 234 -22.53 14.87 -13.96
N ARG A 235 -22.94 14.52 -12.74
CA ARG A 235 -24.34 14.35 -12.36
C ARG A 235 -25.11 15.68 -12.34
N MET A 236 -24.46 16.80 -11.99
CA MET A 236 -25.06 18.13 -12.02
C MET A 236 -25.28 18.68 -13.44
N LYS A 237 -24.49 18.24 -14.43
CA LYS A 237 -24.76 18.53 -15.84
C LYS A 237 -25.99 17.73 -16.26
N LYS A 238 -27.13 18.42 -16.43
CA LYS A 238 -28.43 17.87 -16.85
C LYS A 238 -28.39 17.38 -18.31
N THR A 239 -27.58 16.36 -18.59
CA THR A 239 -27.55 15.67 -19.89
C THR A 239 -28.31 14.35 -19.76
N GLU A 240 -29.15 14.03 -20.74
CA GLU A 240 -30.02 12.84 -20.75
C GLU A 240 -29.25 11.49 -20.73
N THR A 241 -27.93 11.51 -20.96
CA THR A 241 -27.10 10.31 -20.92
C THR A 241 -26.10 10.36 -19.76
N PHE A 242 -26.48 9.78 -18.61
CA PHE A 242 -25.61 9.64 -17.43
C PHE A 242 -24.45 8.63 -17.59
N ASN A 243 -24.08 8.30 -18.83
CA ASN A 243 -23.03 7.34 -19.16
C ASN A 243 -21.66 7.78 -18.61
N LEU A 244 -21.38 9.09 -18.60
CA LEU A 244 -20.12 9.62 -18.08
C LEU A 244 -20.02 9.40 -16.56
N THR A 245 -21.10 9.69 -15.83
CA THR A 245 -21.21 9.46 -14.37
C THR A 245 -21.03 7.99 -14.04
N LYS A 246 -21.71 7.08 -14.77
CA LYS A 246 -21.53 5.62 -14.58
C LYS A 246 -20.09 5.17 -14.78
N ARG A 247 -19.37 5.73 -15.76
CA ARG A 247 -17.95 5.41 -15.99
C ARG A 247 -17.06 5.87 -14.85
N PHE A 248 -17.28 7.09 -14.33
CA PHE A 248 -16.54 7.58 -13.17
C PHE A 248 -16.82 6.76 -11.91
N CYS A 249 -18.09 6.42 -11.64
CA CYS A 249 -18.45 5.51 -10.54
C CYS A 249 -17.85 4.10 -10.70
N GLY A 250 -17.80 3.58 -11.93
CA GLY A 250 -17.17 2.27 -12.21
C GLY A 250 -15.66 2.29 -11.94
N LEU A 251 -14.96 3.34 -12.36
CA LEU A 251 -13.54 3.52 -12.04
C LEU A 251 -13.31 3.72 -10.55
N LEU A 252 -14.14 4.53 -9.90
CA LEU A 252 -14.13 4.74 -8.45
C LEU A 252 -14.20 3.40 -7.72
N LEU A 253 -15.17 2.54 -8.08
CA LEU A 253 -15.34 1.22 -7.47
C LEU A 253 -14.09 0.36 -7.61
N ILE A 254 -13.46 0.34 -8.80
CA ILE A 254 -12.21 -0.42 -9.03
C ILE A 254 -11.09 0.09 -8.10
N PHE A 255 -10.90 1.42 -8.02
CA PHE A 255 -9.88 1.99 -7.14
C PHE A 255 -10.18 1.77 -5.65
N SER A 256 -11.45 1.79 -5.25
CA SER A 256 -11.86 1.44 -3.89
C SER A 256 -11.59 -0.03 -3.56
N TYR A 257 -11.78 -0.96 -4.51
CA TYR A 257 -11.35 -2.35 -4.34
C TYR A 257 -9.83 -2.49 -4.23
N LEU A 258 -9.07 -1.76 -5.06
CA LEU A 258 -7.61 -1.73 -4.92
C LEU A 258 -7.21 -1.21 -3.54
N ARG A 259 -7.85 -0.15 -3.03
CA ARG A 259 -7.62 0.37 -1.67
C ARG A 259 -7.90 -0.68 -0.58
N CYS A 260 -8.90 -1.54 -0.76
CA CYS A 260 -9.19 -2.66 0.15
C CYS A 260 -7.97 -3.59 0.34
N SER A 261 -7.09 -3.69 -0.66
CA SER A 261 -5.90 -4.55 -0.54
C SER A 261 -4.90 -4.10 0.54
N ARG A 262 -5.01 -2.88 1.07
CA ARG A 262 -4.27 -2.42 2.26
C ARG A 262 -4.51 -3.30 3.48
N VAL A 263 -5.69 -3.92 3.64
CA VAL A 263 -5.97 -4.89 4.71
C VAL A 263 -5.02 -6.08 4.63
N PHE A 264 -4.83 -6.61 3.42
CA PHE A 264 -3.99 -7.77 3.21
C PHE A 264 -2.52 -7.47 3.53
N ALA A 265 -2.08 -6.22 3.35
CA ALA A 265 -0.71 -5.80 3.67
C ALA A 265 -0.41 -5.82 5.18
N ILE A 266 -1.40 -5.52 6.03
CA ILE A 266 -1.22 -5.43 7.49
C ILE A 266 -1.31 -6.81 8.16
N HIS A 267 -2.12 -7.71 7.63
CA HIS A 267 -2.26 -9.03 8.22
C HIS A 267 -0.98 -9.88 8.06
N ARG A 268 -0.49 -10.46 9.16
CA ARG A 268 0.84 -11.10 9.29
C ARG A 268 1.17 -12.16 8.23
N PHE A 269 0.16 -12.91 7.76
CA PHE A 269 0.36 -13.95 6.76
C PHE A 269 0.25 -13.43 5.32
N THR A 270 -0.81 -12.67 5.04
CA THR A 270 -1.09 -12.14 3.71
C THR A 270 -0.15 -10.99 3.34
N GLY A 271 0.38 -10.26 4.33
CA GLY A 271 1.25 -9.11 4.10
C GLY A 271 2.57 -9.49 3.46
N ARG A 272 3.17 -10.60 3.88
CA ARG A 272 4.39 -11.14 3.24
C ARG A 272 4.15 -11.51 1.78
N SER A 273 3.04 -12.19 1.51
CA SER A 273 2.65 -12.58 0.14
C SER A 273 2.35 -11.36 -0.73
N PHE A 274 1.70 -10.33 -0.16
CA PHE A 274 1.40 -9.08 -0.86
C PHE A 274 2.67 -8.28 -1.18
N MET A 275 3.63 -8.20 -0.24
CA MET A 275 4.93 -7.57 -0.50
C MET A 275 5.73 -8.30 -1.58
N PHE A 276 5.65 -9.63 -1.61
CA PHE A 276 6.24 -10.42 -2.69
C PHE A 276 5.58 -10.13 -4.04
N LEU A 277 4.24 -10.03 -4.09
CA LEU A 277 3.52 -9.65 -5.31
C LEU A 277 3.95 -8.28 -5.83
N ARG A 278 4.12 -7.29 -4.94
CA ARG A 278 4.64 -5.97 -5.30
C ARG A 278 6.04 -6.07 -5.91
N TYR A 279 6.95 -6.82 -5.31
CA TYR A 279 8.30 -7.00 -5.85
C TYR A 279 8.28 -7.70 -7.22
N MET A 280 7.46 -8.73 -7.38
CA MET A 280 7.28 -9.42 -8.67
C MET A 280 6.66 -8.52 -9.75
N SER A 281 5.87 -7.51 -9.37
CA SER A 281 5.26 -6.58 -10.34
C SER A 281 6.28 -5.75 -11.11
N GLU A 282 7.45 -5.44 -10.52
CA GLU A 282 8.52 -4.72 -11.20
C GLU A 282 9.09 -5.54 -12.36
N HIS A 283 9.33 -6.83 -12.12
CA HIS A 283 9.75 -7.77 -13.16
C HIS A 283 8.66 -8.01 -14.21
N LEU A 284 7.39 -8.03 -13.79
CA LEU A 284 6.26 -8.15 -14.71
C LEU A 284 6.18 -6.96 -15.67
N VAL A 285 6.40 -5.73 -15.19
CA VAL A 285 6.40 -4.53 -16.04
C VAL A 285 7.55 -4.57 -17.05
N GLN A 286 8.75 -4.99 -16.62
CA GLN A 286 9.89 -5.19 -17.53
C GLN A 286 9.56 -6.24 -18.61
N PHE A 287 8.93 -7.34 -18.24
CA PHE A 287 8.50 -8.36 -19.18
C PHE A 287 7.41 -7.85 -20.14
N LEU A 288 6.40 -7.15 -19.63
CA LEU A 288 5.33 -6.55 -20.44
C LEU A 288 5.89 -5.56 -21.47
N PHE A 289 6.92 -4.80 -21.11
CA PHE A 289 7.60 -3.90 -22.03
C PHE A 289 8.19 -4.66 -23.21
N VAL A 290 8.95 -5.73 -22.97
CA VAL A 290 9.51 -6.59 -24.03
C VAL A 290 8.40 -7.22 -24.87
N MET A 291 7.33 -7.71 -24.23
CA MET A 291 6.18 -8.30 -24.90
C MET A 291 5.47 -7.31 -25.84
N ILE A 292 5.32 -6.05 -25.44
CA ILE A 292 4.72 -5.01 -26.28
C ILE A 292 5.54 -4.82 -27.57
N PHE A 293 6.87 -4.75 -27.47
CA PHE A 293 7.73 -4.67 -28.67
C PHE A 293 7.54 -5.88 -29.58
N MET A 294 7.49 -7.09 -29.01
CA MET A 294 7.28 -8.31 -29.80
C MET A 294 5.89 -8.33 -30.47
N ILE A 295 4.84 -7.94 -29.75
CA ILE A 295 3.46 -7.88 -30.28
C ILE A 295 3.36 -6.87 -31.41
N ILE A 296 3.97 -5.68 -31.27
CA ILE A 296 3.98 -4.65 -32.30
C ILE A 296 4.77 -5.14 -33.52
N GLY A 297 5.97 -5.68 -33.33
CA GLY A 297 6.82 -6.17 -34.42
C GLY A 297 6.15 -7.29 -35.24
N VAL A 298 5.65 -8.31 -34.56
CA VAL A 298 4.92 -9.42 -35.20
C VAL A 298 3.60 -8.94 -35.81
N GLY A 299 2.91 -8.02 -35.14
CA GLY A 299 1.66 -7.43 -35.59
C GLY A 299 1.80 -6.68 -36.92
N ILE A 300 2.85 -5.85 -37.04
CA ILE A 300 3.16 -5.13 -38.28
C ILE A 300 3.52 -6.11 -39.40
N PHE A 301 4.37 -7.11 -39.11
CA PHE A 301 4.77 -8.13 -40.08
C PHE A 301 3.57 -8.89 -40.66
N TYR A 302 2.63 -9.30 -39.80
CA TYR A 302 1.44 -10.04 -40.22
C TYR A 302 0.49 -9.19 -41.06
N VAL A 303 0.27 -7.93 -40.67
CA VAL A 303 -0.55 -6.98 -41.45
C VAL A 303 0.08 -6.69 -42.81
N ALA A 304 1.40 -6.58 -42.89
CA ALA A 304 2.10 -6.37 -44.16
C ALA A 304 1.95 -7.56 -45.12
N LEU A 305 1.90 -8.79 -44.59
CA LEU A 305 1.78 -10.01 -45.41
C LEU A 305 0.35 -10.32 -45.86
N LEU A 306 -0.65 -10.10 -44.99
CA LEU A 306 -2.04 -10.46 -45.30
C LEU A 306 -2.80 -9.41 -46.07
N GLN A 307 -2.40 -8.14 -45.97
CA GLN A 307 -3.16 -7.05 -46.56
C GLN A 307 -2.54 -6.62 -47.89
N LYS A 308 -2.95 -7.28 -48.98
CA LYS A 308 -2.68 -6.81 -50.35
C LYS A 308 -3.46 -5.51 -50.60
N ASN A 309 -2.75 -4.38 -50.57
CA ASN A 309 -3.12 -3.10 -51.19
C ASN A 309 -4.59 -2.63 -51.07
N GLU A 310 -5.19 -2.68 -49.88
CA GLU A 310 -6.38 -1.86 -49.60
C GLU A 310 -6.06 -0.75 -48.60
N SER A 311 -6.24 0.49 -49.06
CA SER A 311 -5.98 1.73 -48.34
C SER A 311 -7.03 1.99 -47.26
N MET A 312 -7.06 1.18 -46.21
CA MET A 312 -7.65 1.62 -44.96
C MET A 312 -6.70 2.63 -44.31
N THR A 313 -7.12 3.89 -44.26
CA THR A 313 -6.39 4.99 -43.64
C THR A 313 -6.04 4.67 -42.19
N THR A 314 -4.75 4.80 -41.85
CA THR A 314 -4.15 4.41 -40.57
C THR A 314 -4.82 5.10 -39.36
N PHE A 315 -5.44 6.26 -39.60
CA PHE A 315 -6.03 7.15 -38.60
C PHE A 315 -7.33 7.81 -39.10
N SER A 316 -8.32 7.05 -39.61
CA SER A 316 -9.65 7.64 -39.87
C SER A 316 -10.72 7.17 -38.88
N GLY A 317 -11.55 8.13 -38.43
CA GLY A 317 -12.67 7.90 -37.53
C GLY A 317 -12.34 7.94 -36.03
N LYS A 318 -13.32 7.53 -35.21
CA LYS A 318 -13.22 7.49 -33.74
C LYS A 318 -12.00 6.64 -33.30
N TRP A 319 -11.29 7.10 -32.27
CA TRP A 319 -10.04 6.51 -31.75
C TRP A 319 -10.10 4.98 -31.53
N SER A 320 -11.27 4.44 -31.19
CA SER A 320 -11.51 3.00 -30.97
C SER A 320 -11.54 2.14 -32.25
N LYS A 321 -11.59 2.74 -33.43
CA LYS A 321 -11.66 2.05 -34.73
C LYS A 321 -10.33 2.07 -35.49
N TRP A 322 -9.26 2.59 -34.88
CA TRP A 322 -7.97 2.65 -35.55
C TRP A 322 -7.39 1.25 -35.77
N LYS A 323 -6.71 1.07 -36.89
CA LYS A 323 -6.10 -0.21 -37.30
C LYS A 323 -5.11 -0.75 -36.25
N ILE A 324 -4.45 0.15 -35.51
CA ILE A 324 -3.54 -0.16 -34.41
C ILE A 324 -4.25 -0.91 -33.27
N TRP A 325 -5.49 -0.55 -32.94
CA TRP A 325 -6.25 -1.24 -31.89
C TRP A 325 -6.60 -2.69 -32.28
N TYR A 326 -6.90 -2.94 -33.55
CA TYR A 326 -7.16 -4.30 -34.05
C TYR A 326 -5.93 -5.20 -33.92
N ILE A 327 -4.74 -4.67 -34.25
CA ILE A 327 -3.45 -5.36 -34.11
C ILE A 327 -3.17 -5.72 -32.66
N ILE A 328 -3.34 -4.76 -31.76
CA ILE A 328 -3.07 -4.95 -30.33
C ILE A 328 -4.08 -5.94 -29.73
N ILE A 329 -5.39 -5.78 -29.97
CA ILE A 329 -6.43 -6.58 -29.31
C ILE A 329 -6.38 -8.05 -29.75
N ILE A 330 -6.33 -8.33 -31.06
CA ILE A 330 -6.35 -9.72 -31.55
C ILE A 330 -5.09 -10.47 -31.16
N ARG A 331 -3.94 -9.79 -31.17
CA ARG A 331 -2.68 -10.47 -30.84
C ARG A 331 -2.50 -10.67 -29.35
N THR A 332 -2.96 -9.73 -28.53
CA THR A 332 -2.98 -9.89 -27.06
C THR A 332 -3.92 -11.03 -26.66
N PHE A 333 -5.10 -11.14 -27.29
CA PHE A 333 -6.04 -12.22 -27.07
C PHE A 333 -5.45 -13.60 -27.45
N ASN A 334 -4.85 -13.72 -28.64
CA ASN A 334 -4.16 -14.96 -29.06
C ASN A 334 -2.96 -15.33 -28.16
N CYS A 335 -2.27 -14.34 -27.60
CA CYS A 335 -1.19 -14.59 -26.65
C CYS A 335 -1.71 -15.16 -25.32
N MET A 336 -2.85 -14.65 -24.84
CA MET A 336 -3.51 -15.13 -23.62
C MET A 336 -4.09 -16.54 -23.80
N GLU A 337 -4.71 -16.83 -24.95
CA GLU A 337 -5.28 -18.15 -25.24
C GLU A 337 -4.20 -19.24 -25.36
N LYS A 338 -3.05 -18.93 -25.97
CA LYS A 338 -1.90 -19.84 -25.99
C LYS A 338 -1.25 -20.02 -24.61
N PHE A 339 -1.20 -18.98 -23.77
CA PHE A 339 -0.71 -19.12 -22.39
C PHE A 339 -1.65 -19.96 -21.50
N SER A 340 -2.96 -19.85 -21.70
CA SER A 340 -3.99 -20.67 -21.03
C SER A 340 -3.86 -22.17 -21.38
N MET A 341 -3.61 -22.50 -22.65
CA MET A 341 -3.36 -23.89 -23.05
C MET A 341 -2.06 -24.47 -22.47
N ILE A 342 -1.04 -23.65 -22.22
CA ILE A 342 0.23 -24.09 -21.61
C ILE A 342 0.06 -24.30 -20.09
N SER A 343 -0.77 -23.52 -19.40
CA SER A 343 -1.02 -23.70 -17.96
C SER A 343 -1.93 -24.89 -17.63
N LEU A 344 -2.84 -25.25 -18.54
CA LEU A 344 -3.66 -26.48 -18.48
C LEU A 344 -2.86 -27.75 -18.85
N ALA A 345 -1.66 -27.62 -19.42
CA ALA A 345 -0.76 -28.71 -19.80
C ALA A 345 0.34 -29.01 -18.77
N LEU A 346 0.19 -28.58 -17.50
CA LEU A 346 1.00 -29.10 -16.41
C LEU A 346 0.44 -30.48 -15.99
N PRO A 347 1.24 -31.56 -16.01
CA PRO A 347 0.72 -32.89 -15.75
C PRO A 347 0.26 -32.99 -14.29
N ARG A 348 -1.02 -33.34 -14.10
CA ARG A 348 -1.50 -33.91 -12.83
C ARG A 348 -0.50 -34.99 -12.41
N ARG A 349 0.23 -34.75 -11.31
CA ARG A 349 0.97 -35.81 -10.62
C ARG A 349 0.00 -36.97 -10.40
N ARG A 350 0.21 -38.09 -11.09
CA ARG A 350 -0.42 -39.35 -10.71
C ARG A 350 0.24 -39.84 -9.41
N PRO A 351 -0.53 -40.44 -8.50
CA PRO A 351 -0.03 -40.91 -7.23
C PRO A 351 0.89 -42.12 -7.44
N TRP A 352 1.89 -42.22 -6.57
CA TRP A 352 2.66 -43.43 -6.35
C TRP A 352 1.73 -44.60 -6.05
N THR A 353 1.82 -45.70 -6.80
CA THR A 353 1.66 -47.08 -6.29
C THR A 353 1.92 -48.13 -7.39
N LYS A 354 2.80 -49.07 -7.02
CA LYS A 354 2.77 -50.53 -7.30
C LYS A 354 3.36 -51.12 -8.60
N TYR A 355 4.45 -51.88 -8.35
CA TYR A 355 4.85 -53.19 -8.94
C TYR A 355 5.25 -53.21 -10.42
N GLU A 356 6.18 -54.03 -10.94
CA GLU A 356 6.94 -55.19 -10.47
C GLU A 356 8.04 -55.48 -11.53
N LYS A 357 9.15 -56.11 -11.11
CA LYS A 357 9.98 -57.08 -11.86
C LYS A 357 10.37 -56.78 -13.32
N PHE A 358 11.66 -56.54 -13.55
CA PHE A 358 12.58 -57.54 -14.11
C PHE A 358 14.02 -57.21 -13.69
#